data_AF-A0A7C4GKK4-F1
#
_entry.id   AF-A0A7C4GKK4-F1
#
_cell.length_a   1.000
_cell.length_b   1.000
_cell.length_c   1.000
_cell.angle_alpha   90.00
_cell.angle_beta   90.00
_cell.angle_gamma   90.00
#
_symmetry.space_group_name_H-M   'P 1'
#
loop_
_entity.id
_entity.type
_entity.pdbx_description
1 polymer ?
#
loop_
_entity_poly.entity_id
_entity_poly.type
_entity_poly.pdbx_seq_one_letter_code
_entity_poly.pdbx_strand_id
1 'polypeptide(L)'
;MGDESLRCICGYELAPDDLVLKANTDSVGLYCPNPNCRLGLIAIFQKVRNGKKLRLVKMIEEFNMLFIGTEELQIRMKRLETMIAHKLTSENILSQESGSLEIK
;
A
#
# COMPACT_ATOMS: atom_id res chain seq x y z
N MET A 1 -5.60 2.14 -22.43
CA MET A 1 -5.66 2.17 -20.96
C MET A 1 -4.51 1.32 -20.45
N GLY A 2 -3.38 1.91 -20.09
CA GLY A 2 -2.18 1.15 -19.69
C GLY A 2 -1.04 2.04 -19.20
N ASP A 3 -1.36 3.22 -18.66
CA ASP A 3 -0.37 4.28 -18.44
C ASP A 3 -0.35 4.83 -17.01
N GLU A 4 -1.04 4.20 -16.06
CA GLU A 4 -1.21 4.74 -14.69
C GLU A 4 -0.91 3.75 -13.57
N SER A 5 -0.67 2.48 -13.91
CA SER A 5 -0.45 1.39 -12.97
C SER A 5 1.02 1.31 -12.56
N LEU A 6 1.27 0.94 -11.30
CA LEU A 6 2.58 0.43 -10.89
C LEU A 6 2.68 -1.05 -11.26
N ARG A 7 3.89 -1.57 -11.41
CA ARG A 7 4.10 -3.01 -11.62
C ARG A 7 4.70 -3.64 -10.38
N CYS A 8 4.16 -4.79 -10.00
CA CYS A 8 4.84 -5.68 -9.06
C CYS A 8 6.06 -6.29 -9.75
N ILE A 9 7.07 -6.68 -8.98
CA ILE A 9 8.26 -7.34 -9.54
C ILE A 9 7.95 -8.68 -10.24
N CYS A 10 6.80 -9.30 -9.97
CA CYS A 10 6.36 -10.50 -10.68
C CYS A 10 5.75 -10.19 -12.06
N GLY A 11 5.72 -8.91 -12.47
CA GLY A 11 5.12 -8.46 -13.73
C GLY A 11 3.63 -8.18 -13.65
N TYR A 12 2.97 -8.47 -12.52
CA TYR A 12 1.55 -8.14 -12.33
C TYR A 12 1.36 -6.62 -12.34
N GLU A 13 0.41 -6.17 -13.16
CA GLU A 13 0.04 -4.77 -13.28
C GLU A 13 -0.90 -4.40 -12.13
N LEU A 14 -0.45 -3.52 -11.24
CA LEU A 14 -1.18 -3.17 -10.04
C LEU A 14 -2.22 -2.11 -10.38
N ALA A 15 -3.47 -2.54 -10.52
CA ALA A 15 -4.58 -1.64 -10.35
C ALA A 15 -4.70 -1.27 -8.86
N PRO A 16 -5.04 -0.02 -8.53
CA PRO A 16 -5.17 0.39 -7.13
C PRO A 16 -6.21 -0.41 -6.32
N ASP A 17 -7.27 -0.89 -6.97
CA ASP A 17 -8.35 -1.64 -6.33
C ASP A 17 -7.98 -3.11 -6.05
N ASP A 18 -7.01 -3.64 -6.80
CA ASP A 18 -6.56 -5.04 -6.78
C ASP A 18 -5.64 -5.37 -5.60
N LEU A 19 -5.28 -4.38 -4.77
CA LEU A 19 -4.35 -4.60 -3.67
C LEU A 19 -5.00 -5.38 -2.52
N VAL A 20 -4.32 -6.44 -2.11
CA VAL A 20 -4.70 -7.25 -0.95
C VAL A 20 -4.16 -6.60 0.32
N LEU A 21 -5.07 -6.23 1.22
CA LEU A 21 -4.74 -5.63 2.51
C LEU A 21 -4.47 -6.72 3.54
N LYS A 22 -3.35 -6.62 4.27
CA LYS A 22 -3.09 -7.43 5.47
C LYS A 22 -2.73 -6.50 6.62
N ALA A 23 -3.62 -6.44 7.61
CA ALA A 23 -3.41 -5.64 8.81
C ALA A 23 -2.53 -6.38 9.82
N ASN A 24 -1.64 -5.62 10.46
CA ASN A 24 -0.87 -5.94 11.66
C ASN A 24 -1.22 -4.90 12.72
N THR A 25 -0.74 -5.09 13.97
CA THR A 25 -1.08 -4.25 15.13
C THR A 25 -0.96 -2.74 14.87
N ASP A 26 0.10 -2.31 14.17
CA ASP A 26 0.39 -0.88 13.95
C ASP A 26 0.48 -0.48 12.46
N SER A 27 0.22 -1.41 11.53
CA SER A 27 0.41 -1.16 10.10
C SER A 27 -0.47 -2.03 9.22
N VAL A 28 -0.77 -1.56 8.01
CA VAL A 28 -1.42 -2.34 6.97
C VAL A 28 -0.44 -2.52 5.82
N GLY A 29 -0.07 -3.77 5.54
CA GLY A 29 0.70 -4.12 4.36
C GLY A 29 -0.22 -4.28 3.15
N LEU A 30 0.22 -3.77 2.00
CA LEU A 30 -0.47 -3.89 0.71
C LEU A 30 0.29 -4.87 -0.15
N TYR A 31 -0.40 -5.92 -0.59
CA TYR A 31 0.21 -7.03 -1.31
C TYR A 31 -0.35 -7.14 -2.72
N CYS A 32 0.50 -7.60 -3.63
CA CYS A 32 0.13 -8.05 -4.96
C CYS A 32 -0.93 -9.16 -4.84
N PRO A 33 -2.01 -9.11 -5.63
CA PRO A 33 -3.05 -10.14 -5.62
C PRO A 33 -2.59 -11.47 -6.21
N ASN A 34 -1.50 -11.49 -6.99
CA ASN A 34 -0.99 -12.72 -7.58
C ASN A 34 -0.50 -13.67 -6.47
N PRO A 35 -1.16 -14.82 -6.25
CA PRO A 35 -0.82 -15.74 -5.15
C PRO A 35 0.57 -16.37 -5.31
N ASN A 36 1.12 -16.36 -6.53
CA ASN A 36 2.45 -16.89 -6.82
C ASN A 36 3.57 -15.86 -6.59
N CYS A 37 3.23 -14.61 -6.24
CA CYS A 37 4.22 -13.57 -5.99
C CYS A 37 4.81 -13.69 -4.57
N ARG A 38 6.00 -14.29 -4.46
CA ARG A 38 6.72 -14.44 -3.17
C ARG A 38 7.18 -13.12 -2.54
N LEU A 39 7.36 -12.09 -3.37
CA LEU A 39 7.78 -10.75 -2.96
C LEU A 39 6.64 -9.76 -3.21
N GLY A 40 5.41 -10.19 -2.91
CA GLY A 40 4.20 -9.45 -3.23
C GLY A 40 4.00 -8.19 -2.40
N LEU A 41 4.79 -7.91 -1.37
CA LEU A 41 4.61 -6.69 -0.58
C LEU A 41 4.95 -5.45 -1.42
N ILE A 42 3.95 -4.63 -1.66
CA ILE A 42 4.03 -3.42 -2.49
C ILE A 42 4.35 -2.22 -1.62
N ALA A 43 3.55 -1.98 -0.60
CA ALA A 43 3.66 -0.82 0.27
C ALA A 43 3.21 -1.16 1.69
N ILE A 44 3.59 -0.30 2.63
CA ILE A 44 3.20 -0.40 4.03
C ILE A 44 2.57 0.94 4.41
N PHE A 45 1.36 0.86 4.94
CA PHE A 45 0.66 1.99 5.53
C PHE A 45 0.84 1.92 7.05
N GLN A 46 1.53 2.90 7.64
CA GLN A 46 1.84 2.91 9.07
C GLN A 46 1.10 4.03 9.78
N LYS A 47 0.54 3.73 10.96
CA LYS A 47 0.04 4.76 11.87
C LYS A 47 1.23 5.44 12.53
N VAL A 48 1.29 6.76 12.47
CA VAL A 48 2.31 7.59 13.13
C VAL A 48 1.64 8.53 14.13
N ARG A 49 2.39 9.09 15.10
CA ARG A 49 1.84 9.91 16.19
C ARG A 49 0.88 11.02 15.72
N ASN A 50 1.15 11.65 14.57
CA ASN A 50 0.37 12.76 14.02
C ASN A 50 -0.29 12.43 12.67
N GLY A 51 -0.61 11.17 12.40
CA GLY A 51 -1.32 10.81 11.18
C GLY A 51 -1.02 9.42 10.68
N LYS A 52 -1.03 9.26 9.37
CA LYS A 52 -0.76 8.00 8.69
C LYS A 52 0.22 8.27 7.55
N LYS A 53 1.09 7.32 7.26
CA LYS A 53 2.10 7.45 6.21
C LYS A 53 2.12 6.19 5.36
N LEU A 54 1.97 6.32 4.05
CA LEU A 54 2.25 5.23 3.12
C LEU A 54 3.73 5.23 2.74
N ARG A 55 4.32 4.04 2.67
CA ARG A 55 5.68 3.85 2.15
C ARG A 55 5.71 2.69 1.16
N LEU A 56 6.17 2.94 -0.06
CA LEU A 56 6.46 1.89 -1.04
C LEU A 56 7.68 1.08 -0.59
N VAL A 57 7.65 -0.23 -0.82
CA VAL A 57 8.83 -1.07 -0.57
C VAL A 57 9.91 -0.67 -1.57
N LYS A 58 11.13 -0.46 -1.07
CA LYS A 58 12.29 0.00 -1.85
C LYS A 58 12.48 -0.78 -3.16
N MET A 59 12.30 -2.10 -3.12
CA MET A 59 12.41 -2.95 -4.30
C MET A 59 11.38 -2.62 -5.39
N ILE A 60 10.15 -2.26 -5.02
CA ILE A 60 9.10 -1.87 -5.95
C ILE A 60 9.35 -0.47 -6.50
N GLU A 61 9.84 0.43 -5.65
CA GLU A 61 10.27 1.77 -6.03
C GLU A 61 11.38 1.70 -7.09
N GLU A 62 12.45 0.97 -6.81
CA GLU A 62 13.58 0.76 -7.71
C GLU A 62 13.14 0.10 -9.01
N PHE A 63 12.29 -0.93 -8.94
CA PHE A 63 11.79 -1.60 -10.13
C PHE A 63 11.00 -0.64 -11.04
N ASN A 64 10.08 0.16 -10.49
CA ASN A 64 9.28 1.06 -11.30
C ASN A 64 10.09 2.28 -11.78
N MET A 65 11.10 2.75 -11.02
CA MET A 65 12.00 3.81 -11.48
C MET A 65 12.69 3.47 -12.81
N LEU A 66 12.95 2.19 -13.09
CA LEU A 66 13.56 1.76 -14.36
C LEU A 66 12.69 2.05 -15.60
N PHE A 67 11.38 2.25 -15.42
CA PHE A 67 10.43 2.32 -16.54
C PHE A 67 9.75 3.69 -16.68
N ILE A 68 9.44 4.36 -15.58
CA ILE A 68 8.59 5.57 -15.60
C ILE A 68 9.30 6.84 -15.08
N GLY A 69 10.52 6.73 -14.54
CA GLY A 69 11.26 7.86 -13.99
C GLY A 69 10.72 8.35 -12.63
N THR A 70 11.51 9.18 -11.94
CA THR A 70 11.26 9.54 -10.53
C THR A 70 10.02 10.41 -10.33
N GLU A 71 9.80 11.43 -11.16
CA GLU A 71 8.66 12.36 -11.00
C GLU A 71 7.32 11.64 -11.18
N GLU A 72 7.20 10.85 -12.26
CA GLU A 72 6.00 10.07 -12.56
C GLU A 72 5.74 9.01 -11.47
N LEU A 73 6.80 8.37 -10.97
CA LEU A 73 6.69 7.44 -9.84
C LEU A 73 6.11 8.12 -8.59
N GLN A 74 6.57 9.32 -8.25
CA GLN A 74 6.05 10.08 -7.11
C GLN A 74 4.58 10.46 -7.29
N ILE A 75 4.19 10.87 -8.51
CA ILE A 75 2.79 11.16 -8.83
C ILE A 75 1.92 9.91 -8.62
N ARG A 76 2.33 8.76 -9.17
CA ARG A 76 1.59 7.49 -9.02
C ARG A 76 1.54 7.02 -7.58
N MET A 77 2.61 7.20 -6.80
CA MET A 77 2.63 6.90 -5.38
C MET A 77 1.62 7.74 -4.59
N LYS A 78 1.53 9.05 -4.87
CA LYS A 78 0.58 9.94 -4.19
C LYS A 78 -0.88 9.58 -4.49
N ARG A 79 -1.16 9.18 -5.75
CA ARG A 79 -2.48 8.66 -6.14
C ARG A 79 -2.81 7.37 -5.37
N LEU A 80 -1.86 6.44 -5.33
CA LEU A 80 -2.00 5.18 -4.59
C LEU A 80 -2.26 5.43 -3.10
N GLU A 81 -1.55 6.37 -2.47
CA GLU A 81 -1.77 6.77 -1.08
C GLU A 81 -3.18 7.30 -0.82
N THR A 82 -3.68 8.16 -1.71
CA THR A 82 -5.01 8.74 -1.59
C THR A 82 -6.10 7.65 -1.66
N MET A 83 -5.95 6.71 -2.59
CA MET A 83 -6.90 5.61 -2.77
C MET A 83 -6.88 4.64 -1.59
N ILE A 84 -5.70 4.27 -1.09
CA ILE A 84 -5.57 3.40 0.08
C ILE A 84 -6.15 4.08 1.32
N ALA A 85 -5.87 5.37 1.54
CA ALA A 85 -6.44 6.12 2.64
C ALA A 85 -7.98 6.12 2.59
N HIS A 86 -8.56 6.26 1.40
CA HIS A 86 -10.00 6.16 1.19
C HIS A 86 -10.52 4.76 1.53
N LYS A 87 -9.92 3.70 0.97
CA LYS A 87 -10.31 2.29 1.19
C LYS A 87 -10.24 1.90 2.66
N LEU A 88 -9.16 2.29 3.36
CA LEU A 88 -8.99 2.00 4.78
C LEU A 88 -9.95 2.78 5.69
N THR A 89 -10.42 3.95 5.23
CA THR A 89 -11.44 4.73 5.94
C THR A 89 -12.82 4.12 5.72
N SER A 90 -13.16 3.70 4.50
CA SER A 90 -14.43 3.05 4.20
C SER A 90 -14.57 1.67 4.85
N GLU A 91 -13.48 0.91 4.96
CA GLU A 91 -13.48 -0.43 5.58
C GLU A 91 -13.32 -0.38 7.12
N ASN A 92 -13.27 0.82 7.73
CA ASN A 92 -13.12 1.03 9.17
C ASN A 92 -11.89 0.35 9.82
N ILE A 93 -10.91 -0.09 9.00
CA ILE A 93 -9.70 -0.84 9.43
C ILE A 93 -8.82 0.02 10.34
N LEU A 94 -8.90 1.34 10.22
CA LEU A 94 -8.09 2.29 10.99
C LEU A 94 -8.81 2.88 12.21
N SER A 95 -10.03 2.44 12.49
CA SER A 95 -10.91 3.00 13.52
C SER A 95 -10.97 2.17 14.80
N GLN A 96 -10.07 1.19 14.97
CA GLN A 96 -9.84 0.63 16.29
C GLN A 96 -9.05 1.66 17.11
N GLU A 97 -9.80 2.56 17.74
CA GLU A 97 -9.37 3.20 18.97
C GLU A 97 -8.88 2.11 19.92
N SER A 98 -7.76 2.40 20.57
CA SER A 98 -7.18 1.59 21.63
C SER A 98 -8.19 1.40 22.75
N GLY A 99 -9.05 0.40 22.63
CA GLY A 99 -9.84 -0.11 23.73
C GLY A 99 -8.87 -0.81 24.68
N SER A 100 -8.51 -0.12 25.77
CA SER A 100 -7.90 -0.75 26.94
C SER A 100 -8.74 -1.96 27.33
N LEU A 101 -8.22 -3.15 27.06
CA LEU A 101 -8.67 -4.37 27.70
C LEU A 101 -8.10 -4.35 29.13
N GLU A 102 -8.80 -3.65 30.03
CA GLU A 102 -8.75 -3.97 31.45
C GLU A 102 -9.39 -5.35 31.61
N ILE A 103 -8.57 -6.37 31.78
CA ILE A 103 -9.00 -7.67 32.26
C ILE A 103 -9.18 -7.52 33.77
N LYS A 104 -10.44 -7.57 34.23
CA LYS A 104 -10.79 -7.77 35.65
C LYS A 104 -10.56 -9.22 36.05
#